data_AF-A0A0B1S952-F1
#
_entry.id   AF-A0A0B1S952-F1
#
_cell.length_a   1.000
_cell.length_b   1.000
_cell.length_c   1.000
_cell.angle_alpha   90.00
_cell.angle_beta   90.00
_cell.angle_gamma   90.00
#
_symmetry.space_group_name_H-M   'P 1'
#
loop_
_entity.id
_entity.type
_entity.pdbx_description
1 polymer ?
#
loop_
_entity_poly.entity_id
_entity_poly.type
_entity_poly.pdbx_seq_one_letter_code
_entity_poly.pdbx_strand_id
1 'polypeptide(L)'
;MNNFLVGVRVIHIFHDVRVADEGDILDYTGSSFHVNWTDGSSKKVLGLSELVHNYINERVVELFYDACFLEAQEVYSREQVDVEVEMPIVSPCPLNRLLDQKQQLLACTDIERRSEEKRGLLAILEEESMFPGATDESLLERIFVHLGDESRLIRRANRPLQFVLEHAMSCYPTTYDVTGWVKQAQPCESAAAARPLLLQSKSPSIVSLFGAMVPTDASKLRRATQAAQFELNARRSVNGFFANISGQVVGYTYHL
;
A
#
# COMPACT_ATOMS: atom_id res chain seq x y z
N MET A 1 10.35 1.86 -32.29
CA MET A 1 11.22 2.92 -31.71
C MET A 1 10.37 3.63 -30.67
N ASN A 2 10.54 3.61 -29.34
CA ASN A 2 11.61 3.17 -28.44
C ASN A 2 11.03 2.79 -27.04
N ASN A 3 10.05 1.88 -26.96
CA ASN A 3 9.44 1.52 -25.65
C ASN A 3 10.00 0.23 -25.01
N PHE A 4 11.00 -0.41 -25.63
CA PHE A 4 11.59 -1.66 -25.15
C PHE A 4 12.81 -1.48 -24.23
N LEU A 5 13.23 -0.24 -23.99
CA LEU A 5 14.48 0.08 -23.27
C LEU A 5 14.31 0.32 -21.76
N VAL A 6 13.09 0.36 -21.24
CA VAL A 6 12.86 0.59 -19.80
C VAL A 6 13.17 -0.64 -18.96
N GLY A 7 12.99 -1.86 -19.51
CA GLY A 7 13.24 -3.10 -18.75
C GLY A 7 14.70 -3.58 -18.72
N VAL A 8 15.50 -3.28 -19.75
CA VAL A 8 16.88 -3.82 -19.87
C VAL A 8 17.94 -2.88 -19.28
N ARG A 9 17.60 -1.60 -19.05
CA ARG A 9 18.54 -0.63 -18.42
C ARG A 9 18.57 -0.67 -16.89
N VAL A 10 17.65 -1.36 -16.23
CA VAL A 10 17.58 -1.44 -14.76
C VAL A 10 18.81 -2.15 -14.16
N ILE A 11 19.49 -3.01 -14.93
CA ILE A 11 20.66 -3.77 -14.45
C ILE A 11 21.98 -2.98 -14.62
N HIS A 12 22.02 -1.94 -15.45
CA HIS A 12 23.29 -1.31 -15.87
C HIS A 12 23.66 0.02 -15.19
N ILE A 13 22.88 0.52 -14.22
CA ILE A 13 23.14 1.82 -13.55
C ILE A 13 23.63 1.65 -12.09
N PHE A 14 23.94 0.43 -11.63
CA PHE A 14 24.63 0.24 -10.36
C PHE A 14 26.14 0.27 -10.57
N HIS A 15 26.68 1.45 -10.85
CA HIS A 15 28.13 1.63 -10.92
C HIS A 15 28.60 2.99 -10.39
N ASP A 16 27.89 3.67 -9.47
CA ASP A 16 28.55 4.70 -8.68
C ASP A 16 27.83 5.11 -7.37
N VAL A 17 27.66 4.16 -6.44
CA VAL A 17 27.39 4.52 -5.03
C VAL A 17 28.36 3.74 -4.15
N ARG A 18 29.42 4.43 -3.70
CA ARG A 18 30.27 3.99 -2.60
C ARG A 18 29.74 4.59 -1.29
N VAL A 19 29.12 3.77 -0.45
CA VAL A 19 29.24 3.83 1.03
C VAL A 19 29.09 2.39 1.56
N ALA A 20 29.87 2.07 2.60
CA ALA A 20 30.08 0.75 3.17
C ALA A 20 28.95 0.25 4.09
N ASP A 21 28.94 -1.08 4.24
CA ASP A 21 28.26 -1.97 5.18
C ASP A 21 26.73 -2.20 5.03
N GLU A 22 26.41 -3.43 4.62
CA GLU A 22 25.08 -4.05 4.40
C GLU A 22 24.25 -3.49 3.23
N GLY A 23 24.49 -4.03 2.03
CA GLY A 23 23.57 -3.86 0.90
C GLY A 23 22.33 -4.75 1.09
N ASP A 24 21.19 -4.15 1.37
CA ASP A 24 19.90 -4.84 1.39
C ASP A 24 19.47 -5.19 -0.05
N ILE A 25 19.24 -6.48 -0.32
CA ILE A 25 18.74 -6.97 -1.61
C ILE A 25 17.22 -7.12 -1.53
N LEU A 26 16.51 -6.39 -2.39
CA LEU A 26 15.07 -6.58 -2.58
C LEU A 26 14.80 -7.71 -3.58
N ASP A 27 14.59 -8.93 -3.07
CA ASP A 27 14.12 -10.07 -3.87
C ASP A 27 12.59 -10.10 -3.89
N TYR A 28 11.99 -9.36 -4.83
CA TYR A 28 10.54 -9.27 -5.00
C TYR A 28 10.14 -9.45 -6.45
N THR A 29 9.08 -10.24 -6.68
CA THR A 29 8.59 -10.50 -8.03
C THR A 29 7.94 -9.24 -8.63
N GLY A 30 8.22 -8.99 -9.91
CA GLY A 30 7.67 -7.85 -10.65
C GLY A 30 6.14 -7.86 -10.78
N SER A 31 5.60 -6.79 -11.38
CA SER A 31 4.16 -6.58 -11.47
C SER A 31 3.44 -7.62 -12.33
N SER A 32 2.15 -7.84 -12.06
CA SER A 32 1.32 -8.80 -12.79
C SER A 32 0.33 -8.17 -13.78
N PHE A 33 0.13 -6.85 -13.70
CA PHE A 33 -0.88 -6.14 -14.51
C PHE A 33 -0.60 -6.14 -16.02
N HIS A 34 0.66 -6.29 -16.44
CA HIS A 34 1.04 -6.30 -17.85
C HIS A 34 0.77 -7.67 -18.52
N VAL A 35 0.60 -8.74 -17.75
CA VAL A 35 0.39 -10.11 -18.26
C VAL A 35 -0.88 -10.21 -19.11
N ASN A 36 -1.91 -9.45 -18.74
CA ASN A 36 -3.16 -9.34 -19.50
C ASN A 36 -3.01 -8.71 -20.89
N TRP A 37 -1.88 -8.05 -21.15
CA TRP A 37 -1.59 -7.36 -22.41
C TRP A 37 -0.57 -8.11 -23.26
N THR A 38 0.22 -9.02 -22.66
CA THR A 38 1.25 -9.80 -23.35
C THR A 38 0.77 -11.19 -23.75
N ASP A 39 -0.14 -11.78 -22.98
CA ASP A 39 -0.78 -13.04 -23.33
C ASP A 39 -2.14 -12.78 -23.99
N GLY A 40 -2.35 -13.28 -25.21
CA GLY A 40 -3.57 -13.07 -26.00
C GLY A 40 -4.82 -13.79 -25.44
N SER A 41 -4.78 -14.19 -24.17
CA SER A 41 -5.85 -14.85 -23.45
C SER A 41 -6.86 -13.84 -22.89
N SER A 42 -8.07 -14.31 -22.57
CA SER A 42 -9.15 -13.49 -22.00
C SER A 42 -8.65 -12.61 -20.84
N LYS A 43 -8.94 -11.30 -20.89
CA LYS A 43 -8.61 -10.32 -19.83
C LYS A 43 -8.83 -10.93 -18.45
N LYS A 44 -7.76 -11.26 -17.72
CA LYS A 44 -7.83 -11.85 -16.39
C LYS A 44 -8.37 -10.80 -15.42
N VAL A 45 -9.40 -11.18 -14.69
CA VAL A 45 -9.94 -10.40 -13.58
C VAL A 45 -9.13 -10.75 -12.33
N LEU A 46 -8.67 -9.73 -11.60
CA LEU A 46 -7.76 -9.88 -10.46
C LEU A 46 -8.49 -9.68 -9.12
N GLY A 47 -7.98 -10.28 -8.04
CA GLY A 47 -8.54 -10.15 -6.70
C GLY A 47 -7.72 -9.23 -5.78
N LEU A 48 -8.02 -9.28 -4.48
CA LEU A 48 -7.35 -8.45 -3.47
C LEU A 48 -5.85 -8.75 -3.39
N SER A 49 -5.45 -10.02 -3.37
CA SER A 49 -4.03 -10.40 -3.29
C SER A 49 -3.21 -9.82 -4.44
N GLU A 50 -3.74 -9.86 -5.67
CA GLU A 50 -3.08 -9.24 -6.82
C GLU A 50 -3.09 -7.71 -6.76
N LEU A 51 -4.14 -7.08 -6.21
CA LEU A 51 -4.14 -5.63 -5.99
C LEU A 51 -2.98 -5.23 -5.06
N VAL A 52 -2.82 -5.94 -3.93
CA VAL A 52 -1.75 -5.68 -2.96
C VAL A 52 -0.37 -5.90 -3.59
N HIS A 53 -0.21 -7.00 -4.34
CA HIS A 53 1.01 -7.29 -5.09
C HIS A 53 1.38 -6.16 -6.06
N ASN A 54 0.40 -5.70 -6.83
CA ASN A 54 0.60 -4.63 -7.81
C ASN A 54 0.85 -3.28 -7.13
N TYR A 55 0.19 -2.99 -6.01
CA TYR A 55 0.45 -1.79 -5.20
C TYR A 55 1.90 -1.73 -4.69
N ILE A 56 2.45 -2.84 -4.20
CA ILE A 56 3.86 -2.89 -3.77
C ILE A 56 4.78 -2.57 -4.96
N ASN A 57 4.48 -3.11 -6.14
CA ASN A 57 5.24 -2.79 -7.36
C ASN A 57 5.14 -1.30 -7.74
N GLU A 58 3.96 -0.67 -7.65
CA GLU A 58 3.81 0.76 -7.91
C GLU A 58 4.58 1.63 -6.88
N ARG A 59 4.71 1.16 -5.64
CA ARG A 59 5.55 1.80 -4.62
C ARG A 59 7.04 1.67 -4.90
N VAL A 60 7.49 0.51 -5.37
CA VAL A 60 8.88 0.33 -5.82
C VAL A 60 9.20 1.24 -7.00
N VAL A 61 8.24 1.39 -7.94
CA VAL A 61 8.39 2.33 -9.07
C VAL A 61 8.48 3.78 -8.59
N GLU A 62 7.67 4.21 -7.63
CA GLU A 62 7.77 5.55 -7.03
C GLU A 62 9.09 5.76 -6.30
N LEU A 63 9.56 4.79 -5.53
CA LEU A 63 10.88 4.85 -4.86
C LEU A 63 12.01 5.06 -5.88
N PHE A 64 11.98 4.32 -6.99
CA PHE A 64 12.96 4.49 -8.06
C PHE A 64 12.86 5.87 -8.71
N TYR A 65 11.64 6.37 -8.92
CA TYR A 65 11.41 7.71 -9.46
C TYR A 65 12.00 8.80 -8.54
N ASP A 66 11.74 8.69 -7.24
CA ASP A 66 12.22 9.65 -6.24
C ASP A 66 13.76 9.66 -6.20
N ALA A 67 14.40 8.48 -6.08
CA ALA A 67 15.85 8.37 -6.01
C ALA A 67 16.56 8.82 -7.30
N CYS A 68 16.04 8.43 -8.47
CA CYS A 68 16.72 8.68 -9.75
C CYS A 68 16.50 10.07 -10.32
N PHE A 69 15.37 10.71 -10.00
CA PHE A 69 15.00 11.99 -10.60
C PHE A 69 14.89 13.11 -9.56
N LEU A 70 14.15 12.92 -8.47
CA LEU A 70 13.93 13.99 -7.50
C LEU A 70 15.17 14.24 -6.64
N GLU A 71 15.70 13.20 -5.99
CA GLU A 71 16.89 13.31 -5.14
C GLU A 71 18.12 13.72 -5.96
N ALA A 72 18.31 13.12 -7.15
CA ALA A 72 19.38 13.50 -8.05
C ALA A 72 19.32 14.99 -8.45
N GLN A 73 18.14 15.51 -8.78
CA GLN A 73 17.94 16.92 -9.10
C GLN A 73 18.20 17.83 -7.89
N GLU A 74 17.79 17.41 -6.70
CA GLU A 74 18.06 18.13 -5.45
C GLU A 74 19.56 18.24 -5.17
N VAL A 75 20.31 17.14 -5.38
CA VAL A 75 21.77 17.12 -5.25
C VAL A 75 22.42 18.09 -6.24
N TYR A 76 22.05 18.06 -7.53
CA TYR A 76 22.62 19.01 -8.51
C TYR A 76 22.33 20.46 -8.15
N SER A 77 21.11 20.74 -7.69
CA SER A 77 20.71 22.08 -7.26
C SER A 77 21.52 22.54 -6.03
N ARG A 78 21.73 21.66 -5.06
CA ARG A 78 22.50 21.93 -3.83
C ARG A 78 23.98 22.17 -4.12
N GLU A 79 24.57 21.37 -5.00
CA GLU A 79 25.98 21.47 -5.40
C GLU A 79 26.22 22.56 -6.45
N GLN A 80 25.18 23.30 -6.86
CA GLN A 80 25.25 24.36 -7.87
C GLN A 80 25.81 23.88 -9.22
N VAL A 81 25.52 22.63 -9.57
CA VAL A 81 25.90 22.04 -10.86
C VAL A 81 24.77 22.26 -11.85
N ASP A 82 25.06 23.00 -12.92
CA ASP A 82 24.09 23.21 -13.99
C ASP A 82 24.00 21.95 -14.86
N VAL A 83 22.92 21.18 -14.66
CA VAL A 83 22.62 19.95 -15.40
C VAL A 83 21.23 20.07 -16.00
N GLU A 84 21.14 19.88 -17.31
CA GLU A 84 19.86 19.76 -18.01
C GLU A 84 19.28 18.35 -17.73
N VAL A 85 18.43 18.24 -16.71
CA VAL A 85 17.76 16.99 -16.34
C VAL A 85 16.43 16.88 -17.08
N GLU A 86 16.32 15.92 -17.99
CA GLU A 86 15.02 15.56 -18.60
C GLU A 86 14.16 14.78 -17.61
N MET A 87 13.13 15.42 -17.07
CA MET A 87 12.17 14.77 -16.18
C MET A 87 11.21 13.85 -16.94
N PRO A 88 10.78 12.72 -16.35
CA PRO A 88 9.74 11.89 -16.93
C PRO A 88 8.45 12.68 -17.14
N ILE A 89 7.79 12.45 -18.28
CA ILE A 89 6.55 13.15 -18.66
C ILE A 89 5.41 12.88 -17.66
N VAL A 90 5.43 11.73 -16.99
CA VAL A 90 4.39 11.30 -16.05
C VAL A 90 5.04 10.80 -14.76
N SER A 91 4.48 11.21 -13.63
CA SER A 91 4.88 10.76 -12.30
C SER A 91 4.05 9.55 -11.85
N PRO A 92 4.62 8.57 -11.14
CA PRO A 92 3.89 7.45 -10.54
C PRO A 92 3.06 7.84 -9.30
N CYS A 93 3.35 8.99 -8.67
CA CYS A 93 2.74 9.40 -7.40
C CYS A 93 1.20 9.37 -7.37
N PRO A 94 0.46 9.85 -8.38
CA PRO A 94 -1.00 9.96 -8.29
C PRO A 94 -1.73 8.65 -7.98
N LEU A 95 -1.25 7.53 -8.54
CA LEU A 95 -1.84 6.22 -8.28
C LEU A 95 -1.60 5.76 -6.85
N ASN A 96 -0.36 5.90 -6.35
CA ASN A 96 -0.05 5.54 -4.96
C ASN A 96 -0.87 6.39 -3.99
N ARG A 97 -1.01 7.70 -4.23
CA ARG A 97 -1.88 8.55 -3.41
C ARG A 97 -3.34 8.13 -3.43
N LEU A 98 -3.87 7.65 -4.55
CA LEU A 98 -5.23 7.11 -4.62
C LEU A 98 -5.38 5.82 -3.80
N LEU A 99 -4.34 4.99 -3.74
CA LEU A 99 -4.37 3.73 -3.03
C LEU A 99 -4.15 3.90 -1.51
N ASP A 100 -3.23 4.76 -1.10
CA ASP A 100 -2.72 4.80 0.28
C ASP A 100 -2.67 6.18 0.93
N GLN A 101 -3.57 7.09 0.51
CA GLN A 101 -3.65 8.44 1.05
C GLN A 101 -3.48 8.48 2.58
N LYS A 102 -2.41 9.13 3.02
CA LYS A 102 -2.09 9.30 4.45
C LYS A 102 -3.22 10.05 5.16
N GLN A 103 -3.79 9.41 6.18
CA GLN A 103 -4.79 10.01 7.06
C GLN A 103 -4.08 10.88 8.11
N GLN A 104 -4.24 12.19 8.01
CA GLN A 104 -3.63 13.20 8.88
C GLN A 104 -4.48 13.45 10.12
N LEU A 105 -5.80 13.21 10.06
CA LEU A 105 -6.70 13.60 11.13
C LEU A 105 -6.99 12.47 12.13
N LEU A 106 -6.24 11.37 12.08
CA LEU A 106 -6.41 10.20 12.97
C LEU A 106 -6.41 10.57 14.47
N ALA A 107 -5.57 11.53 14.87
CA ALA A 107 -5.48 12.01 16.25
C ALA A 107 -6.53 13.07 16.62
N CYS A 108 -7.37 13.48 15.68
CA CYS A 108 -8.38 14.49 15.92
C CYS A 108 -9.56 13.93 16.71
N THR A 109 -9.99 14.67 17.75
CA THR A 109 -11.17 14.31 18.53
C THR A 109 -12.49 14.67 17.85
N ASP A 110 -12.46 15.59 16.88
CA ASP A 110 -13.62 15.98 16.08
C ASP A 110 -13.99 14.85 15.11
N ILE A 111 -15.23 14.38 15.18
CA ILE A 111 -15.72 13.26 14.38
C ILE A 111 -16.13 13.73 12.99
N GLU A 112 -16.76 14.91 12.88
CA GLU A 112 -17.22 15.46 11.61
C GLU A 112 -16.02 15.74 10.72
N ARG A 113 -15.02 16.42 11.27
CA ARG A 113 -13.78 16.75 10.56
C ARG A 113 -13.01 15.52 10.08
N ARG A 114 -13.02 14.41 10.84
CA ARG A 114 -12.40 13.14 10.42
C ARG A 114 -13.21 12.40 9.36
N SER A 115 -14.53 12.56 9.38
CA SER A 115 -15.42 11.92 8.41
C SER A 115 -15.30 12.59 7.04
N GLU A 116 -14.96 13.88 7.00
CA GLU A 116 -14.71 14.65 5.78
C GLU A 116 -13.30 14.42 5.18
N GLU A 117 -12.39 13.77 5.91
CA GLU A 117 -11.04 13.49 5.40
C GLU A 117 -11.06 12.56 4.18
N LYS A 118 -10.28 12.90 3.15
CA LYS A 118 -10.13 12.04 1.97
C LYS A 118 -9.37 10.76 2.32
N ARG A 119 -9.87 9.63 1.81
CA ARG A 119 -9.36 8.29 2.10
C ARG A 119 -8.87 7.62 0.83
N GLY A 120 -7.73 6.94 0.94
CA GLY A 120 -7.25 6.06 -0.11
C GLY A 120 -8.00 4.73 -0.09
N LEU A 121 -7.92 3.98 -1.19
CA LEU A 121 -8.61 2.69 -1.36
C LEU A 121 -8.35 1.73 -0.18
N LEU A 122 -7.09 1.61 0.27
CA LEU A 122 -6.72 0.69 1.35
C LEU A 122 -7.35 1.08 2.69
N ALA A 123 -7.46 2.38 2.97
CA ALA A 123 -8.11 2.89 4.17
C ALA A 123 -9.63 2.63 4.13
N ILE A 124 -10.26 2.82 2.97
CA ILE A 124 -11.69 2.52 2.78
C ILE A 124 -11.96 1.03 3.02
N LEU A 125 -11.13 0.15 2.46
CA LEU A 125 -11.24 -1.30 2.67
C LEU A 125 -11.11 -1.69 4.14
N GLU A 126 -10.12 -1.14 4.84
CA GLU A 126 -9.91 -1.40 6.27
C GLU A 126 -11.13 -0.96 7.08
N GLU A 127 -11.63 0.26 6.88
CA GLU A 127 -12.81 0.77 7.59
C GLU A 127 -14.07 -0.05 7.31
N GLU A 128 -14.33 -0.38 6.04
CA GLU A 128 -15.51 -1.13 5.62
C GLU A 128 -15.48 -2.57 6.15
N SER A 129 -14.30 -3.21 6.18
CA SER A 129 -14.13 -4.55 6.73
C SER A 129 -14.52 -4.68 8.21
N MET A 130 -14.39 -3.58 8.96
CA MET A 130 -14.70 -3.51 10.38
C MET A 130 -16.18 -3.17 10.65
N PHE A 131 -16.95 -2.76 9.64
CA PHE A 131 -18.34 -2.37 9.83
C PHE A 131 -19.26 -3.59 9.90
N PRO A 132 -20.08 -3.75 10.96
CA PRO A 132 -20.98 -4.89 11.08
C PRO A 132 -22.00 -4.94 9.93
N GLY A 133 -22.00 -6.03 9.19
CA GLY A 133 -22.93 -6.23 8.07
C GLY A 133 -22.50 -5.56 6.75
N ALA A 134 -21.28 -5.04 6.66
CA ALA A 134 -20.71 -4.60 5.39
C ALA A 134 -20.65 -5.74 4.36
N THR A 135 -20.82 -5.39 3.09
CA THR A 135 -20.75 -6.31 1.95
C THR A 135 -19.78 -5.79 0.90
N ASP A 136 -19.39 -6.64 -0.06
CA ASP A 136 -18.50 -6.21 -1.14
C ASP A 136 -19.19 -5.15 -2.05
N GLU A 137 -20.52 -5.15 -2.12
CA GLU A 137 -21.30 -4.09 -2.77
C GLU A 137 -21.16 -2.76 -2.01
N SER A 138 -21.33 -2.75 -0.69
CA SER A 138 -21.22 -1.51 0.10
C SER A 138 -19.80 -0.93 0.04
N LEU A 139 -18.78 -1.81 0.04
CA LEU A 139 -17.40 -1.45 -0.23
C LEU A 139 -17.23 -0.77 -1.58
N LEU A 140 -17.72 -1.38 -2.67
CA LEU A 140 -17.57 -0.82 -4.01
C LEU A 140 -18.24 0.56 -4.12
N GLU A 141 -19.45 0.71 -3.57
CA GLU A 141 -20.13 2.01 -3.53
C GLU A 141 -19.29 3.05 -2.79
N ARG A 142 -18.75 2.72 -1.62
CA ARG A 142 -17.92 3.63 -0.82
C ARG A 142 -16.61 4.00 -1.51
N ILE A 143 -15.98 3.06 -2.22
CA ILE A 143 -14.81 3.34 -3.09
C ILE A 143 -15.16 4.46 -4.08
N PHE A 144 -16.30 4.38 -4.76
CA PHE A 144 -16.68 5.40 -5.75
C PHE A 144 -17.20 6.71 -5.15
N VAL A 145 -17.78 6.68 -3.96
CA VAL A 145 -18.11 7.91 -3.22
C VAL A 145 -16.85 8.73 -2.89
N HIS A 146 -15.75 8.06 -2.51
CA HIS A 146 -14.51 8.75 -2.13
C HIS A 146 -13.55 8.99 -3.31
N LEU A 147 -13.49 8.09 -4.29
CA LEU A 147 -12.45 8.08 -5.33
C LEU A 147 -13.00 8.30 -6.75
N GLY A 148 -14.31 8.20 -6.94
CA GLY A 148 -14.94 8.15 -8.27
C GLY A 148 -14.97 9.48 -9.02
N ASP A 149 -15.10 10.59 -8.31
CA ASP A 149 -15.22 11.92 -8.93
C ASP A 149 -13.87 12.58 -9.23
N GLU A 150 -12.79 12.13 -8.58
CA GLU A 150 -11.52 12.85 -8.57
C GLU A 150 -10.44 12.27 -9.50
N SER A 151 -10.65 11.07 -10.06
CA SER A 151 -9.56 10.34 -10.68
C SER A 151 -9.94 9.64 -11.98
N ARG A 152 -9.21 9.97 -13.06
CA ARG A 152 -9.22 9.16 -14.31
C ARG A 152 -8.56 7.79 -14.11
N LEU A 153 -7.96 7.53 -12.94
CA LEU A 153 -7.22 6.32 -12.65
C LEU A 153 -8.11 5.18 -12.16
N ILE A 154 -9.33 5.45 -11.67
CA ILE A 154 -10.27 4.42 -11.24
C ILE A 154 -11.64 4.64 -11.87
N ARG A 155 -12.26 3.57 -12.38
CA ARG A 155 -13.60 3.63 -12.98
C ARG A 155 -14.37 2.34 -12.77
N ARG A 156 -15.70 2.42 -12.73
CA ARG A 156 -16.55 1.22 -12.69
C ARG A 156 -16.32 0.38 -13.95
N ALA A 157 -16.28 -0.93 -13.78
CA ALA A 157 -16.30 -1.86 -14.90
C ALA A 157 -17.75 -2.09 -15.37
N ASN A 158 -17.92 -2.76 -16.51
CA ASN A 158 -19.24 -3.10 -17.04
C ASN A 158 -19.94 -4.22 -16.26
N ARG A 159 -19.19 -4.97 -15.46
CA ARG A 159 -19.70 -6.08 -14.64
C ARG A 159 -19.88 -5.60 -13.19
N PRO A 160 -20.88 -6.16 -12.46
CA PRO A 160 -21.05 -5.84 -11.05
C PRO A 160 -19.81 -6.25 -10.26
N LEU A 161 -19.60 -5.62 -9.10
CA LEU A 161 -18.49 -5.91 -8.18
C LEU A 161 -17.09 -5.72 -8.80
N GLN A 162 -16.98 -4.99 -9.91
CA GLN A 162 -15.71 -4.81 -10.61
C GLN A 162 -15.40 -3.34 -10.85
N PHE A 163 -14.11 -3.01 -10.75
CA PHE A 163 -13.57 -1.71 -11.16
C PHE A 163 -12.31 -1.88 -12.00
N VAL A 164 -11.96 -0.85 -12.76
CA VAL A 164 -10.71 -0.77 -13.53
C VAL A 164 -9.80 0.25 -12.85
N LEU A 165 -8.54 -0.12 -12.65
CA LEU A 165 -7.48 0.73 -12.13
C LEU A 165 -6.38 0.89 -13.19
N GLU A 166 -5.91 2.11 -13.38
CA GLU A 166 -4.93 2.48 -14.41
C GLU A 166 -3.50 2.39 -13.86
N HIS A 167 -2.84 1.24 -14.05
CA HIS A 167 -1.47 0.96 -13.56
C HIS A 167 -0.37 1.51 -14.46
N ALA A 168 0.84 1.61 -13.90
CA ALA A 168 2.07 2.11 -14.53
C ALA A 168 1.81 3.39 -15.33
N MET A 169 1.43 4.46 -14.62
CA MET A 169 1.19 5.78 -15.23
C MET A 169 0.14 5.74 -16.36
N SER A 170 -0.94 4.97 -16.15
CA SER A 170 -2.05 4.78 -17.10
C SER A 170 -1.70 4.02 -18.38
N CYS A 171 -0.64 3.22 -18.38
CA CYS A 171 -0.31 2.34 -19.51
C CYS A 171 -1.07 1.01 -19.47
N TYR A 172 -1.49 0.54 -18.29
CA TYR A 172 -2.11 -0.79 -18.13
C TYR A 172 -3.42 -0.73 -17.33
N PRO A 173 -4.56 -0.52 -18.01
CA PRO A 173 -5.88 -0.68 -17.41
C PRO A 173 -6.07 -2.12 -16.93
N THR A 174 -6.34 -2.29 -15.64
CA THR A 174 -6.46 -3.61 -15.00
C THR A 174 -7.78 -3.73 -14.26
N THR A 175 -8.52 -4.82 -14.49
CA THR A 175 -9.82 -5.06 -13.87
C THR A 175 -9.67 -5.87 -12.59
N TYR A 176 -10.23 -5.35 -11.50
CA TYR A 176 -10.30 -6.00 -10.19
C TYR A 176 -11.75 -6.35 -9.86
N ASP A 177 -11.94 -7.48 -9.18
CA ASP A 177 -13.21 -7.95 -8.64
C ASP A 177 -13.15 -7.93 -7.12
N VAL A 178 -14.07 -7.20 -6.50
CA VAL A 178 -14.11 -7.00 -5.04
C VAL A 178 -14.74 -8.17 -4.28
N THR A 179 -15.19 -9.22 -4.97
CA THR A 179 -15.83 -10.37 -4.32
C THR A 179 -14.94 -10.98 -3.23
N GLY A 180 -15.47 -11.03 -2.01
CA GLY A 180 -14.84 -11.54 -0.81
C GLY A 180 -13.79 -10.62 -0.18
N TRP A 181 -13.61 -9.38 -0.64
CA TRP A 181 -12.59 -8.48 -0.12
C TRP A 181 -12.87 -8.07 1.32
N VAL A 182 -14.13 -7.74 1.64
CA VAL A 182 -14.52 -7.33 3.00
C VAL A 182 -14.15 -8.43 4.01
N LYS A 183 -14.48 -9.67 3.68
CA LYS A 183 -14.15 -10.83 4.53
C LYS A 183 -12.65 -11.11 4.61
N GLN A 184 -11.91 -10.94 3.52
CA GLN A 184 -10.45 -11.14 3.51
C GLN A 184 -9.71 -10.07 4.32
N ALA A 185 -10.20 -8.84 4.31
CA ALA A 185 -9.62 -7.72 5.05
C ALA A 185 -9.96 -7.76 6.55
N GLN A 186 -11.01 -8.50 6.95
CA GLN A 186 -11.37 -8.64 8.35
C GLN A 186 -10.24 -9.27 9.18
N PRO A 187 -9.99 -8.76 10.40
CA PRO A 187 -9.05 -9.37 11.31
C PRO A 187 -9.43 -10.84 11.57
N CYS A 188 -8.48 -11.75 11.40
CA CYS A 188 -8.70 -13.15 11.69
C CYS A 188 -8.81 -13.34 13.22
N GLU A 189 -10.04 -13.47 13.73
CA GLU A 189 -10.29 -13.72 15.17
C GLU A 189 -9.57 -14.99 15.66
N SER A 190 -9.50 -16.01 14.80
CA SER A 190 -8.80 -17.26 15.08
C SER A 190 -7.29 -17.06 15.24
N ALA A 191 -6.68 -16.13 14.50
CA ALA A 191 -5.25 -15.84 14.64
C ALA A 191 -4.95 -15.16 15.99
N ALA A 192 -5.81 -14.24 16.43
CA ALA A 192 -5.69 -13.59 17.74
C ALA A 192 -5.85 -14.58 18.91
N ALA A 193 -6.74 -15.58 18.75
CA ALA A 193 -6.95 -16.64 19.75
C ALA A 193 -5.91 -17.78 19.69
N ALA A 194 -5.33 -18.04 18.51
CA ALA A 194 -4.37 -19.12 18.31
C ALA A 194 -3.04 -18.85 19.02
N ARG A 195 -2.57 -17.60 19.04
CA ARG A 195 -1.27 -17.29 19.61
C ARG A 195 -1.14 -17.64 21.10
N PRO A 196 -2.06 -17.24 22.01
CA PRO A 196 -2.03 -17.68 23.41
C PRO A 196 -2.01 -19.21 23.56
N LEU A 197 -2.72 -19.93 22.69
CA LEU A 197 -2.75 -21.40 22.69
C LEU A 197 -1.43 -22.01 22.21
N LEU A 198 -0.84 -21.44 21.16
CA LEU A 198 0.44 -21.92 20.60
C LEU A 198 1.61 -21.67 21.55
N LEU A 199 1.55 -20.60 22.36
CA LEU A 199 2.52 -20.35 23.44
C LEU A 199 2.41 -21.35 24.60
N GLN A 200 1.29 -22.06 24.74
CA GLN A 200 1.12 -23.15 25.71
C GLN A 200 1.56 -24.52 25.14
N SER A 201 2.09 -24.55 23.92
CA SER A 201 2.57 -25.78 23.30
C SER A 201 3.73 -26.40 24.09
N LYS A 202 3.78 -27.73 24.13
CA LYS A 202 4.92 -28.48 24.69
C LYS A 202 6.14 -28.48 23.78
N SER A 203 6.01 -28.02 22.54
CA SER A 203 7.12 -27.94 21.57
C SER A 203 7.89 -26.62 21.76
N PRO A 204 9.18 -26.65 22.16
CA PRO A 204 9.99 -25.46 22.31
C PRO A 204 10.11 -24.63 21.02
N SER A 205 10.13 -25.29 19.86
CA SER A 205 10.20 -24.62 18.55
C SER A 205 8.94 -23.80 18.25
N ILE A 206 7.76 -24.30 18.64
CA ILE A 206 6.48 -23.57 18.47
C ILE A 206 6.44 -22.38 19.42
N VAL A 207 6.79 -22.58 20.70
CA VAL A 207 6.80 -21.49 21.68
C VAL A 207 7.81 -20.41 21.29
N SER A 208 8.99 -20.77 20.78
CA SER A 208 9.98 -19.83 20.29
C SER A 208 9.49 -19.04 19.08
N LEU A 209 8.91 -19.72 18.08
CA LEU A 209 8.38 -19.10 16.86
C LEU A 209 7.27 -18.06 17.16
N PHE A 210 6.33 -18.41 18.04
CA PHE A 210 5.22 -17.51 18.41
C PHE A 210 5.54 -16.59 19.60
N GLY A 211 6.65 -16.79 20.28
CA GLY A 211 7.15 -15.93 21.35
C GLY A 211 7.85 -14.68 20.83
N ALA A 212 8.58 -14.81 19.72
CA ALA A 212 9.35 -13.73 19.10
C ALA A 212 8.51 -12.75 18.24
N MET A 213 7.30 -13.15 17.82
CA MET A 213 6.41 -12.25 17.09
C MET A 213 5.99 -11.06 17.98
N VAL A 214 6.07 -9.81 17.56
CA VAL A 214 5.49 -8.68 18.33
C VAL A 214 3.95 -8.82 18.35
N PRO A 215 3.23 -8.44 19.43
CA PRO A 215 1.77 -8.59 19.50
C PRO A 215 1.07 -7.88 18.35
N THR A 216 0.21 -8.60 17.61
CA THR A 216 -0.79 -8.01 16.73
C THR A 216 -1.98 -7.56 17.60
N ASP A 217 -1.82 -6.45 18.33
CA ASP A 217 -2.88 -5.86 19.15
C ASP A 217 -3.92 -5.15 18.27
N ALA A 218 -4.71 -5.92 17.52
CA ALA A 218 -5.93 -5.46 16.86
C ALA A 218 -7.17 -5.57 17.77
N SER A 219 -7.08 -6.27 18.91
CA SER A 219 -8.24 -6.68 19.72
C SER A 219 -8.48 -5.87 21.01
N LYS A 220 -7.90 -4.67 21.16
CA LYS A 220 -8.18 -3.77 22.30
C LYS A 220 -8.61 -2.35 21.91
N LEU A 221 -9.56 -2.23 20.98
CA LEU A 221 -10.36 -1.02 20.79
C LEU A 221 -11.85 -1.38 20.74
N ARG A 222 -12.38 -1.91 21.84
CA ARG A 222 -13.12 -1.18 22.88
C ARG A 222 -14.61 -1.05 22.54
N ARG A 223 -15.36 -1.99 23.11
CA ARG A 223 -16.81 -2.04 23.25
C ARG A 223 -17.37 -1.01 24.26
N ALA A 224 -16.87 0.24 24.32
CA ALA A 224 -17.37 1.21 25.32
C ALA A 224 -17.03 2.67 25.01
N THR A 225 -17.83 3.36 24.21
CA THR A 225 -17.87 4.83 24.23
C THR A 225 -18.76 5.26 25.41
N GLN A 226 -18.18 5.33 26.60
CA GLN A 226 -18.60 6.26 27.65
C GLN A 226 -17.43 6.48 28.61
N ALA A 227 -17.13 7.77 28.82
CA ALA A 227 -16.24 8.39 29.80
C ALA A 227 -14.70 8.13 29.73
N ALA A 228 -13.96 9.25 29.68
CA ALA A 228 -12.73 9.64 30.39
C ALA A 228 -11.74 8.54 30.86
N GLN A 229 -10.42 8.68 30.81
CA GLN A 229 -9.49 9.77 30.51
C GLN A 229 -8.08 9.13 30.48
N PHE A 230 -7.14 9.80 29.78
CA PHE A 230 -5.70 9.87 30.07
C PHE A 230 -4.97 8.59 30.54
N GLU A 231 -4.25 7.96 29.61
CA GLU A 231 -2.77 7.81 29.62
C GLU A 231 -2.34 6.79 28.55
N LEU A 232 -1.30 7.16 27.79
CA LEU A 232 -0.50 6.41 26.79
C LEU A 232 -0.35 7.17 25.46
N ASN A 233 0.10 8.43 25.56
CA ASN A 233 0.86 9.08 24.50
C ASN A 233 2.34 8.69 24.68
N ALA A 234 2.70 7.53 24.13
CA ALA A 234 4.03 7.14 23.67
C ALA A 234 3.95 5.64 23.36
N ARG A 235 4.26 5.24 22.12
CA ARG A 235 4.24 3.85 21.59
C ARG A 235 2.93 3.37 20.96
N ARG A 236 2.51 4.01 19.86
CA ARG A 236 1.71 3.30 18.85
C ARG A 236 2.41 3.37 17.51
N SER A 237 3.27 2.35 17.33
CA SER A 237 3.73 1.89 16.03
C SER A 237 2.51 1.56 15.17
N VAL A 238 2.58 2.05 13.95
CA VAL A 238 1.68 1.89 12.82
C VAL A 238 1.05 0.48 12.79
N ASN A 239 -0.24 0.37 13.14
CA ASN A 239 -0.99 -0.89 13.08
C ASN A 239 -2.06 -0.77 12.00
N GLY A 240 -1.74 -1.35 10.85
CA GLY A 240 -2.61 -1.71 9.75
C GLY A 240 -1.80 -2.69 8.91
N PHE A 241 -2.40 -3.73 8.35
CA PHE A 241 -1.70 -4.71 7.51
C PHE A 241 -0.84 -4.03 6.41
N PHE A 242 -1.29 -2.86 5.93
CA PHE A 242 -0.61 -2.03 4.93
C PHE A 242 0.35 -0.98 5.49
N ALA A 243 0.28 -0.70 6.79
CA ALA A 243 1.03 0.39 7.41
C ALA A 243 2.52 0.05 7.61
N ASN A 244 2.85 -1.25 7.71
CA ASN A 244 4.23 -1.73 7.69
C ASN A 244 4.89 -1.60 6.31
N ILE A 245 4.12 -1.67 5.22
CA ILE A 245 4.65 -1.58 3.85
C ILE A 245 5.06 -0.14 3.55
N SER A 246 4.22 0.85 3.89
CA SER A 246 4.54 2.26 3.70
C SER A 246 5.60 2.77 4.69
N GLY A 247 5.70 2.18 5.89
CA GLY A 247 6.68 2.56 6.92
C GLY A 247 8.11 2.18 6.57
N GLN A 248 8.33 1.03 5.92
CA GLN A 248 9.68 0.60 5.54
C GLN A 248 10.26 1.40 4.36
N VAL A 249 9.42 1.90 3.44
CA VAL A 249 9.86 2.73 2.31
C VAL A 249 10.20 4.16 2.76
N VAL A 250 9.49 4.71 3.75
CA VAL A 250 9.72 6.07 4.27
C VAL A 250 10.88 6.12 5.29
N GLY A 251 11.26 4.99 5.90
CA GLY A 251 12.37 4.93 6.85
C GLY A 251 13.73 5.33 6.24
N TYR A 252 13.91 5.16 4.93
CA TYR A 252 15.14 5.51 4.21
C TYR A 252 15.23 6.99 3.78
N THR A 253 14.15 7.76 3.88
CA THR A 253 14.13 9.19 3.45
C THR A 253 14.41 10.19 4.58
N TYR A 254 14.48 9.74 5.85
CA TYR A 254 14.69 10.64 7.00
C TYR A 254 15.96 10.38 7.80
N HIS A 255 16.84 9.52 7.30
CA HIS A 255 18.19 9.35 7.85
C HIS A 255 19.22 9.57 6.75
N LEU A 256 19.46 10.83 6.40
CA LEU A 256 20.75 11.39 5.96
C LEU A 256 20.65 12.92 5.90
#